data_AF-A0A7G9XVH0-F1
#
_entry.id   AF-A0A7G9XVH0-F1
#
_cell.length_a   1.000
_cell.length_b   1.000
_cell.length_c   1.000
_cell.angle_alpha   90.00
_cell.angle_beta   90.00
_cell.angle_gamma   90.00
#
_symmetry.space_group_name_H-M   'P 1'
#
loop_
_entity.id
_entity.type
_entity.pdbx_description
1 polymer ?
#
loop_
_entity_poly.entity_id
_entity_poly.type
_entity_poly.pdbx_seq_one_letter_code
_entity_poly.pdbx_strand_id
1 'polypeptide(L)' 'GVKIESLEVEKLITYFDNFDIDLDNVVDVGSIEDGEFVNIQARQFRLNHKPFTYKVKVASDKAAYSMVR' A
#
# COMPACT_ATOMS: atom_id res chain seq x y z
N GLY A 1 6.18 -34.29 9.10
CA GLY A 1 6.72 -33.02 8.61
C GLY A 1 5.61 -32.21 7.98
N VAL A 2 5.80 -30.90 7.85
CA VAL A 2 4.88 -29.97 7.19
C VAL A 2 5.34 -29.81 5.73
N LYS A 3 4.42 -29.86 4.77
CA LYS A 3 4.68 -29.73 3.32
C LYS A 3 3.69 -28.75 2.70
N ILE A 4 4.18 -27.85 1.86
CA ILE A 4 3.33 -27.02 1.00
C ILE A 4 2.97 -27.85 -0.24
N GLU A 5 1.69 -28.02 -0.49
CA GLU A 5 1.17 -28.79 -1.64
C GLU A 5 1.01 -27.92 -2.88
N SER A 6 0.48 -26.70 -2.70
CA SER A 6 0.28 -25.76 -3.79
C SER A 6 0.24 -24.33 -3.30
N LEU A 7 0.54 -23.42 -4.23
CA LEU A 7 0.42 -21.98 -4.08
C LEU A 7 -0.35 -21.45 -5.28
N GLU A 8 -1.46 -20.76 -5.01
CA GLU A 8 -2.24 -20.05 -6.00
C GLU A 8 -2.16 -18.55 -5.70
N VAL A 9 -1.84 -17.74 -6.71
CA VAL A 9 -1.76 -16.29 -6.58
C VAL A 9 -2.67 -15.66 -7.62
N GLU A 10 -3.51 -14.73 -7.18
CA GLU A 10 -4.31 -13.92 -8.10
C GLU A 10 -3.42 -13.05 -9.00
N LYS A 11 -4.03 -12.50 -10.05
CA LYS A 11 -3.31 -11.71 -11.05
C LYS A 11 -2.72 -10.44 -10.41
N LEU A 12 -1.42 -10.27 -10.58
CA LEU A 12 -0.71 -9.06 -10.17
C LEU A 12 -0.86 -7.99 -11.26
N ILE A 13 -1.46 -6.85 -10.90
CA ILE A 13 -1.71 -5.74 -11.83
C ILE A 13 -1.24 -4.46 -11.20
N THR A 14 -0.32 -3.77 -11.89
CA THR A 14 0.13 -2.42 -11.55
C THR A 14 -0.53 -1.37 -12.43
N TYR A 15 -0.58 -0.15 -11.92
CA TYR A 15 -1.06 1.03 -12.64
C TYR A 15 -0.46 2.28 -12.01
N PHE A 16 -0.53 3.40 -12.71
CA PHE A 16 -0.25 4.71 -12.12
C PHE A 16 -1.56 5.35 -11.67
N ASP A 17 -1.54 5.96 -10.49
CA ASP A 17 -2.66 6.73 -9.94
C ASP A 17 -2.22 8.15 -9.61
N ASN A 18 -3.18 9.07 -9.61
CA ASN A 18 -2.94 10.43 -9.14
C ASN A 18 -2.81 10.41 -7.62
N PHE A 19 -1.74 11.02 -7.12
CA PHE A 19 -1.53 11.24 -5.70
C PHE A 19 -1.31 12.72 -5.45
N ASP A 20 -2.20 13.31 -4.65
CA ASP A 20 -2.16 14.72 -4.28
C ASP A 20 -1.43 14.88 -2.95
N ILE A 21 -0.49 15.82 -2.92
CA ILE A 21 0.30 16.16 -1.74
C ILE A 21 0.05 17.62 -1.40
N ASP A 22 -0.25 17.85 -0.13
CA ASP A 22 -0.34 19.18 0.47
C ASP A 22 1.05 19.80 0.58
N LEU A 23 1.19 21.02 0.05
CA LEU A 23 2.43 21.81 0.06
C LEU A 23 2.26 23.13 0.81
N ASP A 24 1.29 23.24 1.71
CA ASP A 24 0.97 24.50 2.38
C ASP A 24 2.16 25.02 3.20
N ASN A 25 2.98 24.11 3.74
CA ASN A 25 4.19 24.44 4.49
C ASN A 25 5.35 25.00 3.63
N VAL A 26 5.21 25.08 2.31
CA VAL A 26 6.28 25.56 1.40
C VAL A 26 6.23 27.07 1.22
N VAL A 27 5.09 27.70 1.49
CA VAL A 27 4.90 29.14 1.32
C VAL A 27 5.04 29.87 2.65
N ASP A 28 5.69 31.03 2.57
CA ASP A 28 5.79 31.97 3.70
C ASP A 28 4.52 32.84 3.74
N VAL A 29 4.01 33.07 4.95
CA VAL A 29 2.77 33.82 5.17
C VAL A 29 3.03 35.02 6.07
N GLY A 30 2.37 36.14 5.79
CA GLY A 30 2.59 37.40 6.52
C GLY A 30 2.10 37.36 7.97
N SER A 31 1.11 36.52 8.26
CA SER A 31 0.58 36.25 9.60
C SER A 31 0.18 34.79 9.74
N ILE A 32 0.04 34.31 10.99
CA ILE A 32 -0.40 32.94 11.27
C ILE A 32 -1.83 32.71 10.77
N GLU A 33 -2.70 33.72 10.88
CA GLU A 33 -4.08 33.69 10.43
C GLU A 33 -4.17 33.48 8.91
N ASP A 34 -3.25 34.07 8.14
CA ASP A 34 -3.19 33.87 6.69
C ASP A 34 -2.82 32.43 6.30
N GLY A 35 -2.11 31.71 7.19
CA GLY A 35 -1.73 30.31 7.01
C GLY A 35 -2.92 29.37 6.91
N GLU A 36 -4.05 29.70 7.55
CA GLU A 36 -5.28 28.89 7.50
C GLU A 36 -5.95 28.91 6.12
N PHE A 37 -5.57 29.86 5.25
CA PHE A 37 -6.15 30.03 3.92
C PHE A 37 -5.24 29.54 2.78
N VAL A 38 -4.06 29.03 3.10
CA VAL A 38 -3.19 28.38 2.10
C VAL A 38 -3.81 27.04 1.71
N ASN A 39 -3.81 26.74 0.40
CA ASN A 39 -4.22 25.45 -0.12
C ASN A 39 -3.50 25.21 -1.46
N ILE A 40 -2.30 24.68 -1.38
CA ILE A 40 -1.45 24.37 -2.53
C ILE A 40 -1.26 22.86 -2.57
N GLN A 41 -1.68 22.26 -3.69
CA GLN A 41 -1.55 20.82 -3.91
C GLN A 41 -0.67 20.54 -5.11
N ALA A 42 0.27 19.61 -4.96
CA ALA A 42 0.98 19.01 -6.08
C ALA A 42 0.41 17.63 -6.39
N ARG A 43 0.08 17.41 -7.67
CA ARG A 43 -0.36 16.12 -8.19
C ARG A 43 0.79 15.41 -8.89
N GLN A 44 1.02 14.16 -8.54
CA GLN A 44 1.97 13.29 -9.24
C GLN A 44 1.37 11.93 -9.55
N PHE A 45 1.83 11.31 -10.64
CA PHE A 45 1.54 9.91 -10.93
C PHE A 45 2.43 9.02 -10.07
N ARG A 46 1.83 8.20 -9.20
CA ARG A 46 2.55 7.22 -8.39
C ARG A 46 2.16 5.80 -8.77
N LEU A 47 3.13 4.90 -8.72
CA LEU A 47 2.90 3.49 -8.94
C LEU A 47 2.00 2.91 -7.84
N ASN A 48 0.99 2.14 -8.24
CA ASN A 48 0.08 1.43 -7.36
C ASN A 48 -0.24 0.03 -7.93
N HIS A 49 -0.95 -0.80 -7.16
CA HIS A 49 -1.38 -2.13 -7.57
C HIS A 49 -2.83 -2.41 -7.15
N LYS A 50 -3.50 -3.33 -7.86
CA LYS A 50 -4.79 -3.85 -7.40
C LYS A 50 -4.58 -4.79 -6.20
N PRO A 51 -5.51 -4.84 -5.23
CA PRO A 51 -5.47 -5.88 -4.20
C PRO A 51 -5.45 -7.27 -4.82
N PHE A 52 -4.70 -8.18 -4.22
CA PHE A 52 -4.60 -9.58 -4.65
C PHE A 52 -4.45 -10.50 -3.43
N THR A 53 -4.91 -11.73 -3.58
CA THR A 53 -4.80 -12.77 -2.55
C THR A 53 -3.87 -13.89 -3.02
N TYR A 54 -3.22 -14.56 -2.07
CA TYR A 54 -2.56 -15.84 -2.28
C TYR A 54 -3.16 -16.91 -1.38
N LYS A 55 -3.28 -18.14 -1.90
CA LYS A 55 -3.78 -19.30 -1.18
C LYS A 55 -2.68 -20.36 -1.11
N VAL A 56 -2.33 -20.77 0.09
CA VAL A 56 -1.34 -21.82 0.34
C VAL A 56 -2.05 -23.06 0.83
N LYS A 57 -1.90 -24.17 0.12
CA LYS A 57 -2.38 -25.47 0.59
C LYS A 57 -1.24 -26.17 1.32
N VAL A 58 -1.45 -26.55 2.57
CA VAL A 58 -0.43 -27.17 3.44
C VAL A 58 -0.93 -28.51 3.97
N ALA A 59 -0.09 -29.53 3.85
CA ALA A 59 -0.26 -30.82 4.51
C ALA A 59 0.69 -30.93 5.70
N SER A 60 0.19 -31.36 6.87
CA SER A 60 1.03 -31.59 8.05
C SER A 60 0.74 -32.97 8.63
N ASP A 61 1.80 -33.73 8.88
CA ASP A 61 1.69 -35.07 9.47
C ASP A 61 1.20 -35.05 10.94
N LYS A 62 1.30 -33.90 11.63
CA LYS A 62 0.91 -33.73 13.04
C LYS A 62 0.43 -32.30 13.31
N ALA A 63 -0.39 -32.11 14.35
CA ALA A 63 -0.75 -30.78 14.81
C ALA A 63 0.48 -30.06 15.39
N ALA A 64 0.78 -28.87 14.87
CA ALA A 64 1.91 -28.04 15.29
C ALA A 64 1.64 -26.56 14.98
N TYR A 65 2.22 -25.67 15.76
CA TYR A 65 2.25 -24.24 15.46
C TYR A 65 3.36 -23.94 14.44
N SER A 66 3.11 -23.02 13.52
CA SER A 66 4.05 -22.59 12.49
C SER A 66 3.84 -21.13 12.12
N MET A 67 4.80 -20.53 11.42
CA MET A 67 4.76 -19.16 10.93
C MET A 67 4.77 -19.14 9.40
N VAL A 68 3.96 -18.27 8.80
CA VAL A 68 3.98 -17.96 7.36
C VAL A 68 4.55 -16.55 7.20
N ARG A 69 5.47 -16.35 6.23
CA ARG A 69 6.12 -15.06 5.95
C ARG A 69 6.09 -14.75 4.47
#